data_AF-A0A317UDI9-F1
#
_entry.id   AF-A0A317UDI9-F1
#
_cell.length_a   1.000
_cell.length_b   1.000
_cell.length_c   1.000
_cell.angle_alpha   90.00
_cell.angle_beta   90.00
_cell.angle_gamma   90.00
#
_symmetry.space_group_name_H-M   'P 1'
#
loop_
_entity.id
_entity.type
_entity.pdbx_description
1 polymer ?
#
loop_
_entity_poly.entity_id
_entity_poly.type
_entity_poly.pdbx_seq_one_letter_code
_entity_poly.pdbx_strand_id
1 'polypeptide(L)' 'MKEYILSELEFRTVSECRKITDTMEGKTFMKFHVNFSNVCGNCMVIISTNYDAGEAYIKQFFISALVSNLLISQA' A
#
# COMPACT_ATOMS: atom_id res chain seq x y z
N MET A 1 10.28 12.53 -0.59
CA MET A 1 9.28 11.48 -0.31
C MET A 1 10.01 10.27 0.23
N LYS A 2 9.65 9.80 1.43
CA LYS A 2 10.27 8.60 2.01
C LYS A 2 9.52 7.38 1.51
N GLU A 3 10.25 6.33 1.15
CA GLU A 3 9.69 5.06 0.69
C GLU A 3 9.66 4.04 1.84
N TYR A 4 8.62 3.23 1.87
CA TYR A 4 8.38 2.21 2.89
C TYR A 4 7.96 0.92 2.23
N ILE A 5 8.69 -0.16 2.52
CA ILE A 5 8.33 -1.50 2.08
C ILE A 5 7.29 -2.06 3.06
N LEU A 6 6.16 -2.53 2.52
CA LEU A 6 5.10 -3.15 3.32
C LEU A 6 5.27 -4.67 3.39
N SER A 7 6.25 -5.10 4.16
CA SER A 7 6.49 -6.52 4.43
C SER A 7 5.32 -7.17 5.18
N GLU A 8 4.51 -6.38 5.89
CA GLU A 8 3.31 -6.80 6.63
C GLU A 8 2.19 -7.32 5.72
N LEU A 9 2.23 -6.97 4.43
CA LEU A 9 1.28 -7.49 3.45
C LEU A 9 1.70 -8.84 2.86
N GLU A 10 2.87 -9.36 3.24
CA GLU A 10 3.53 -10.54 2.67
C GLU A 10 3.69 -10.44 1.14
N PHE A 11 4.29 -11.47 0.53
CA PHE A 11 4.36 -11.56 -0.92
C PHE A 11 2.99 -11.79 -1.51
N ARG A 12 2.65 -10.99 -2.52
CA ARG A 12 1.38 -11.08 -3.27
C ARG A 12 1.65 -11.42 -4.73
N THR A 13 0.59 -11.74 -5.45
CA THR A 13 0.64 -11.81 -6.91
C THR A 13 0.74 -10.41 -7.52
N VAL A 14 1.26 -10.30 -8.74
CA VAL A 14 1.32 -9.03 -9.48
C VAL A 14 -0.08 -8.42 -9.68
N SER A 15 -1.10 -9.26 -9.86
CA SER A 15 -2.49 -8.82 -10.02
C SER A 15 -3.01 -8.16 -8.74
N GLU A 16 -2.72 -8.73 -7.57
CA GLU A 16 -3.10 -8.17 -6.28
C GLU A 16 -2.36 -6.85 -6.00
N CYS A 17 -1.05 -6.80 -6.24
CA CYS A 17 -0.29 -5.55 -6.11
C CYS A 17 -0.85 -4.42 -6.98
N ARG A 18 -1.19 -4.73 -8.24
CA ARG A 18 -1.81 -3.76 -9.15
C ARG A 18 -3.15 -3.26 -8.62
N LYS A 19 -4.00 -4.16 -8.11
CA LYS A 19 -5.27 -3.78 -7.48
C LYS A 19 -5.06 -2.88 -6.26
N ILE A 20 -4.05 -3.16 -5.44
CA ILE A 20 -3.69 -2.32 -4.27
C ILE A 20 -3.27 -0.92 -4.74
N THR A 21 -2.39 -0.83 -5.74
CA THR A 21 -2.00 0.45 -6.34
C THR A 21 -3.21 1.22 -6.85
N ASP A 22 -4.06 0.62 -7.70
CA ASP A 22 -5.23 1.29 -8.27
C ASP A 22 -6.25 1.72 -7.20
N THR A 23 -6.34 0.98 -6.10
CA THR A 23 -7.23 1.28 -4.98
C THR A 23 -6.72 2.44 -4.13
N MET A 24 -5.41 2.51 -3.91
CA MET A 24 -4.83 3.37 -2.85
C MET A 24 -4.09 4.60 -3.38
N GLU A 25 -3.64 4.61 -4.62
CA GLU A 25 -2.87 5.72 -5.22
C GLU A 25 -3.61 7.06 -5.07
N GLY A 26 -3.04 7.97 -4.29
CA GLY A 26 -3.55 9.31 -4.07
C GLY A 26 -4.93 9.41 -3.39
N LYS A 27 -5.57 8.30 -3.02
CA LYS A 27 -6.97 8.29 -2.52
C LYS A 27 -7.11 8.55 -1.03
N THR A 28 -6.02 8.54 -0.28
CA THR A 28 -6.03 8.82 1.17
C THR A 28 -5.62 10.26 1.47
N PHE A 29 -5.96 10.77 2.66
CA PHE A 29 -5.51 12.08 3.13
C PHE A 29 -3.97 12.22 3.14
N MET A 30 -3.23 11.13 3.41
CA MET A 30 -1.77 11.11 3.38
C MET A 30 -1.17 11.08 1.97
N LYS A 31 -2.01 11.03 0.93
CA LYS A 31 -1.63 11.06 -0.49
C LYS A 31 -0.48 10.09 -0.79
N PHE A 32 -0.70 8.81 -0.51
CA PHE A 32 0.29 7.79 -0.82
C PHE A 32 0.50 7.66 -2.31
N HIS A 33 1.77 7.55 -2.70
CA HIS A 33 2.17 6.93 -3.94
C HIS A 33 2.46 5.46 -3.68
N VAL A 34 1.95 4.57 -4.53
CA VAL A 34 1.93 3.13 -4.33
C VAL A 34 2.58 2.48 -5.54
N ASN A 35 3.77 1.95 -5.34
CA ASN A 35 4.49 1.16 -6.32
C ASN A 35 4.60 -0.30 -5.85
N PHE A 36 5.10 -1.17 -6.70
CA PHE A 36 5.42 -2.53 -6.28
C PHE A 36 6.66 -3.05 -7.00
N SER A 37 7.44 -3.87 -6.29
CA SER A 37 8.51 -4.66 -6.90
C SER A 37 7.99 -6.06 -7.20
N ASN A 38 8.49 -6.68 -8.28
CA ASN A 38 8.19 -8.06 -8.63
C ASN A 38 9.50 -8.79 -8.89
N VAL A 39 9.79 -9.80 -8.07
CA VAL A 39 10.95 -10.68 -8.25
C VAL A 39 10.44 -12.11 -8.33
N CYS A 40 10.56 -12.75 -9.50
CA CYS A 40 10.13 -14.13 -9.72
C CYS A 40 8.67 -14.43 -9.32
N GLY A 41 7.76 -13.47 -9.47
CA GLY A 41 6.34 -13.62 -9.11
C GLY A 41 6.02 -13.25 -7.66
N ASN A 42 7.04 -13.01 -6.84
CA ASN A 42 6.89 -12.48 -5.49
C ASN A 42 6.80 -10.96 -5.56
N CYS A 43 5.58 -10.44 -5.42
CA CYS A 43 5.34 -9.02 -5.47
C CYS A 43 5.29 -8.41 -4.06
N MET A 44 6.01 -7.29 -3.86
CA MET A 44 5.98 -6.50 -2.62
C MET A 44 5.49 -5.09 -2.90
N VAL A 45 4.58 -4.61 -2.07
CA VAL A 45 4.05 -3.23 -2.16
C VAL A 45 5.03 -2.27 -1.49
N ILE A 46 5.31 -1.17 -2.18
CA ILE A 46 6.16 -0.08 -1.72
C ILE A 46 5.30 1.18 -1.72
N ILE A 47 5.20 1.84 -0.57
CA ILE A 47 4.43 3.08 -0.44
C ILE A 47 5.37 4.25 -0.19
N SER A 48 5.00 5.43 -0.65
CA SER A 48 5.74 6.64 -0.34
C SER A 48 4.81 7.82 -0.08
N THR A 49 5.21 8.67 0.86
CA THR A 49 4.47 9.87 1.23
C THR A 49 5.43 10.96 1.71
N ASN A 50 4.97 12.21 1.65
CA ASN A 50 5.63 13.36 2.27
C ASN A 50 5.05 13.68 3.67
N TYR A 51 4.14 12.85 4.17
CA TYR A 51 3.57 13.01 5.51
C TYR A 51 4.63 12.74 6.58
N ASP A 52 4.79 13.67 7.53
CA ASP A 52 5.80 13.57 8.57
C ASP A 52 5.24 12.86 9.81
N ALA A 53 5.49 11.55 9.89
CA ALA A 53 5.13 10.72 11.02
C ALA A 53 6.10 9.52 11.15
N GLY A 54 5.96 8.79 12.26
CA GLY A 54 6.71 7.56 12.48
C GLY A 54 6.36 6.49 11.44
N GLU A 55 7.37 5.73 11.01
CA GLU A 55 7.21 4.65 10.01
C GLU A 55 6.09 3.66 10.38
N ALA A 56 6.07 3.18 11.62
CA ALA A 56 5.06 2.23 12.08
C ALA A 56 3.62 2.78 11.93
N TYR A 57 3.43 4.07 12.23
CA TYR A 57 2.14 4.73 12.06
C TYR A 57 1.75 4.86 10.58
N ILE A 58 2.70 5.25 9.72
CA ILE A 58 2.46 5.37 8.27
C ILE A 58 2.03 4.03 7.67
N LYS A 59 2.75 2.95 8.00
CA LYS A 59 2.43 1.59 7.52
C LYS A 59 1.08 1.11 8.04
N GLN A 60 0.84 1.25 9.35
CA GLN A 60 -0.41 0.82 9.96
C GLN A 60 -1.61 1.56 9.37
N PHE A 61 -1.50 2.87 9.16
CA PHE A 61 -2.55 3.66 8.54
C PHE A 61 -2.85 3.20 7.11
N PHE A 62 -1.81 2.94 6.30
CA PHE A 62 -2.01 2.43 4.95
C PHE A 62 -2.77 1.10 4.95
N ILE A 63 -2.38 0.16 5.82
CA ILE A 63 -3.03 -1.15 5.94
C ILE A 63 -4.48 -1.01 6.38
N SER A 64 -4.77 -0.19 7.40
CA SER A 64 -6.14 0.07 7.85
C SER A 64 -6.99 0.67 6.74
N ALA A 65 -6.46 1.65 6.00
CA ALA A 65 -7.17 2.27 4.89
C ALA A 65 -7.42 1.29 3.72
N LEU A 66 -6.45 0.43 3.41
CA LEU A 66 -6.59 -0.63 2.41
C LEU A 66 -7.70 -1.61 2.79
N VAL A 67 -7.69 -2.11 4.03
CA VAL A 67 -8.72 -3.03 4.53
C VAL A 67 -10.11 -2.40 4.46
N SER A 68 -10.26 -1.14 4.88
CA SER A 68 -11.54 -0.43 4.77
C SER A 68 -12.03 -0.31 3.33
N ASN A 69 -11.16 0.04 2.37
CA ASN A 69 -11.55 0.13 0.95
C ASN A 69 -11.90 -1.24 0.34
N LEU A 70 -11.21 -2.31 0.72
CA LEU A 70 -11.50 -3.67 0.26
C LEU A 70 -12.81 -4.22 0.84
N LEU A 71 -13.13 -3.91 2.10
CA LEU A 71 -14.41 -4.30 2.72
C LEU A 71 -15.60 -3.55 2.13
N ILE A 72 -15.43 -2.26 1.80
CA ILE A 72 -16.47 -1.45 1.16
C ILE A 72 -16.72 -1.91 -0.29
N SER A 73 -15.70 -2.44 -0.98
CA SER A 73 -15.83 -2.91 -2.37
C SER A 73 -16.55 -4.26 -2.52
N GLN A 74 -16.96 -4.90 -1.41
CA GLN A 74 -17.75 -6.15 -1.42
C GLN A 74 -19.24 -5.95 -1.05
N ALA A 75 -19.66 -4.70 -0.79
CA ALA A 75 -21.05 -4.32 -0.52
C ALA A 75 -21.69 -3.69 -1.77
#